data_AF-A0A381NUL1-F1
#
_entry.id   AF-A0A381NUL1-F1
#
_cell.length_a   1.000
_cell.length_b   1.000
_cell.length_c   1.000
_cell.angle_alpha   90.00
_cell.angle_beta   90.00
_cell.angle_gamma   90.00
#
_symmetry.space_group_name_H-M   'P 1'
#
loop_
_entity.id
_entity.type
_entity.pdbx_description
1 polymer ?
#
loop_
_entity_poly.entity_id
_entity_poly.type
_entity_poly.pdbx_seq_one_letter_code
_entity_poly.pdbx_strand_id
1 'polypeptide(L)'
;MDLKNQIELELYFADHFDTILFPVLADIYLSQEDYRRARKVCNIGLGYHENDASGRFVLAQVEKEDGNLKEAEKEIKHALKYSPDNIQAAIMLCEIQTVLGRSPSRLLTSWKKVLDLDPSNQTAKEFIEKVESENKDKTQQKKSPAKKPGKSAATTTKKPSESGESLNVSVRLATFTLVNVLKNQALFYQALEVLDLLEQKGEDPDMIRLERDAVKALIKTSEKKSK
;
A
#
# COMPACT_ATOMS: atom_id res chain seq x y z
N MET A 1 -19.06 13.98 -37.79
CA MET A 1 -18.16 14.28 -36.67
C MET A 1 -16.88 13.52 -36.89
N ASP A 2 -15.78 14.23 -37.16
CA ASP A 2 -14.46 13.63 -37.27
C ASP A 2 -13.82 13.50 -35.88
N LEU A 3 -13.56 12.27 -35.45
CA LEU A 3 -12.93 11.96 -34.16
C LEU A 3 -11.42 12.32 -34.12
N LYS A 4 -10.85 12.79 -35.22
CA LYS A 4 -9.49 13.37 -35.27
C LYS A 4 -9.51 14.90 -35.21
N ASN A 5 -10.67 15.52 -35.40
CA ASN A 5 -10.81 16.97 -35.33
C ASN A 5 -11.13 17.40 -33.89
N GLN A 6 -10.11 17.88 -33.19
CA GLN A 6 -10.23 18.37 -31.82
C GLN A 6 -11.32 19.44 -31.66
N ILE A 7 -11.50 20.35 -32.63
CA ILE A 7 -12.48 21.44 -32.51
C ILE A 7 -13.91 20.90 -32.62
N GLU A 8 -14.16 19.92 -33.50
CA GLU A 8 -15.46 19.24 -33.55
C GLU A 8 -15.74 18.47 -32.25
N LEU A 9 -14.72 17.80 -31.68
CA LEU A 9 -14.82 17.11 -30.40
C LEU A 9 -15.09 18.07 -29.23
N GLU A 10 -14.40 19.21 -29.17
CA GLU A 10 -14.62 20.25 -28.15
C GLU A 10 -16.03 20.82 -28.22
N LEU A 11 -16.51 21.20 -29.42
CA LEU A 11 -17.86 21.73 -29.62
C LEU A 11 -18.92 20.70 -29.22
N TYR A 12 -18.82 19.48 -29.72
CA TYR A 12 -19.76 18.42 -29.41
C TYR A 12 -19.77 18.06 -27.91
N PHE A 13 -18.59 17.99 -27.28
CA PHE A 13 -18.48 17.71 -25.84
C PHE A 13 -19.05 18.84 -24.98
N ALA A 14 -18.90 20.11 -25.40
CA ALA A 14 -19.49 21.25 -24.70
C ALA A 14 -21.02 21.21 -24.65
N ASP A 15 -21.66 20.66 -25.69
CA ASP A 15 -23.12 20.45 -25.76
C ASP A 15 -23.57 19.11 -25.16
N HIS A 16 -22.67 18.11 -25.03
CA HIS A 16 -22.98 16.72 -24.65
C HIS A 16 -21.95 16.16 -23.65
N PHE A 17 -21.93 16.67 -22.41
CA PHE A 17 -21.03 16.18 -21.36
C PHE A 17 -21.25 14.71 -20.97
N ASP A 18 -22.44 14.18 -21.26
CA ASP A 18 -22.83 12.77 -21.09
C ASP A 18 -22.46 11.89 -22.30
N THR A 19 -21.66 12.37 -23.25
CA THR A 19 -21.15 11.51 -24.32
C THR A 19 -20.13 10.50 -23.82
N ILE A 20 -20.13 9.29 -24.40
CA ILE A 20 -19.08 8.28 -24.19
C ILE A 20 -17.76 8.59 -24.94
N LEU A 21 -17.74 9.64 -25.77
CA LEU A 21 -16.58 10.01 -26.60
C LEU A 21 -15.54 10.87 -25.87
N PHE A 22 -15.80 11.28 -24.63
CA PHE A 22 -14.88 12.10 -23.83
C PHE A 22 -13.46 11.51 -23.69
N PRO A 23 -13.21 10.18 -23.66
CA PRO A 23 -11.84 9.66 -23.56
C PRO A 23 -11.01 10.00 -24.80
N VAL A 24 -11.62 10.13 -25.98
CA VAL A 24 -10.93 10.47 -27.23
C VAL A 24 -10.45 11.92 -27.18
N LEU A 25 -11.27 12.85 -26.71
CA LEU A 25 -10.88 14.25 -26.54
C LEU A 25 -9.81 14.41 -25.44
N ALA A 26 -9.93 13.64 -24.35
CA ALA A 26 -8.92 13.63 -23.29
C ALA A 26 -7.56 13.06 -23.77
N ASP A 27 -7.58 12.01 -24.59
CA ASP A 27 -6.38 11.41 -25.20
C ASP A 27 -5.69 12.36 -26.19
N ILE A 28 -6.46 13.13 -26.97
CA ILE A 28 -5.91 14.22 -27.79
C ILE A 28 -5.17 15.25 -26.92
N TYR A 29 -5.78 15.73 -25.82
CA TYR A 29 -5.11 16.67 -24.92
C TYR A 29 -3.89 16.06 -24.21
N LEU A 30 -3.95 14.77 -23.85
CA LEU A 30 -2.81 14.04 -23.29
C LEU A 30 -1.64 13.98 -24.29
N SER A 31 -1.93 13.71 -25.57
CA SER A 31 -0.92 13.71 -26.65
C SER A 31 -0.28 15.07 -26.91
N GLN A 32 -0.89 16.15 -26.41
CA GLN A 32 -0.41 17.53 -26.47
C GLN A 32 0.26 17.98 -25.16
N GLU A 33 0.40 17.09 -24.18
CA GLU A 33 0.90 17.38 -22.82
C GLU A 33 0.02 18.40 -22.05
N ASP A 34 -1.20 18.72 -22.50
CA ASP A 34 -2.17 19.54 -21.75
C ASP A 34 -2.91 18.66 -20.74
N TYR A 35 -2.16 18.17 -19.74
CA TYR A 35 -2.67 17.34 -18.64
C TYR A 35 -3.83 18.04 -17.91
N ARG A 36 -3.84 19.37 -17.84
CA ARG A 36 -4.90 20.16 -17.21
C ARG A 36 -6.24 19.99 -17.94
N ARG A 37 -6.25 20.13 -19.28
CA ARG A 37 -7.48 19.92 -20.07
C ARG A 37 -7.87 18.46 -20.15
N ALA A 38 -6.89 17.56 -20.35
CA ALA A 38 -7.14 16.11 -20.38
C ALA A 38 -7.84 15.63 -19.08
N ARG A 39 -7.28 15.99 -17.91
CA ARG A 39 -7.89 15.76 -16.59
C ARG A 39 -9.29 16.37 -16.48
N LYS A 40 -9.50 17.59 -17.01
CA LYS A 40 -10.79 18.27 -16.93
C LYS A 40 -11.87 17.57 -17.77
N VAL A 41 -11.55 17.12 -18.98
CA VAL A 41 -12.45 16.34 -19.85
C VAL A 41 -12.78 15.00 -19.20
N CYS A 42 -11.77 14.24 -18.76
CA CYS A 42 -11.97 12.99 -18.01
C CYS A 42 -12.90 13.17 -16.81
N ASN A 43 -12.65 14.16 -15.95
CA ASN A 43 -13.45 14.39 -14.74
C ASN A 43 -14.90 14.83 -15.04
N ILE A 44 -15.16 15.50 -16.15
CA ILE A 44 -16.53 15.84 -16.57
C ILE A 44 -17.23 14.58 -17.09
N GLY A 45 -16.63 13.86 -18.03
CA GLY A 45 -17.24 12.67 -18.64
C GLY A 45 -17.45 11.52 -17.64
N LEU A 46 -16.48 11.27 -16.75
CA LEU A 46 -16.62 10.32 -15.64
C LEU A 46 -17.63 10.77 -14.56
N GLY A 47 -18.06 12.05 -14.57
CA GLY A 47 -19.17 12.52 -13.75
C GLY A 47 -20.53 11.97 -14.21
N TYR A 48 -20.65 11.60 -15.49
CA TYR A 48 -21.82 10.92 -16.06
C TYR A 48 -21.57 9.40 -16.20
N HIS A 49 -20.37 9.01 -16.61
CA HIS A 49 -19.95 7.64 -16.87
C HIS A 49 -18.94 7.14 -15.83
N GLU A 50 -19.33 7.10 -14.56
CA GLU A 50 -18.42 6.75 -13.45
C GLU A 50 -17.61 5.48 -13.70
N ASN A 51 -18.16 4.49 -14.40
CA ASN A 51 -17.55 3.17 -14.58
C ASN A 51 -16.90 2.98 -15.96
N ASP A 52 -16.76 4.02 -16.79
CA ASP A 52 -16.10 3.88 -18.09
C ASP A 52 -14.60 3.54 -17.94
N ALA A 53 -14.23 2.36 -18.41
CA ALA A 53 -12.88 1.85 -18.30
C ALA A 53 -11.89 2.65 -19.15
N SER A 54 -12.32 3.15 -20.31
CA SER A 54 -11.48 3.90 -21.25
C SER A 54 -11.11 5.27 -20.67
N GLY A 55 -12.10 6.03 -20.21
CA GLY A 55 -11.92 7.36 -19.60
C GLY A 55 -11.11 7.31 -18.30
N ARG A 56 -11.24 6.25 -17.50
CA ARG A 56 -10.37 6.04 -16.33
C ARG A 56 -8.96 5.59 -16.68
N PHE A 57 -8.79 4.84 -17.77
CA PHE A 57 -7.46 4.51 -18.30
C PHE A 57 -6.73 5.76 -18.79
N VAL A 58 -7.40 6.61 -19.58
CA VAL A 58 -6.84 7.90 -20.02
C VAL A 58 -6.57 8.83 -18.83
N LEU A 59 -7.49 8.92 -17.85
CA LEU A 59 -7.23 9.70 -16.63
C LEU A 59 -6.01 9.17 -15.87
N ALA A 60 -5.84 7.85 -15.75
CA ALA A 60 -4.65 7.27 -15.12
C ALA A 60 -3.35 7.56 -15.87
N GLN A 61 -3.38 7.65 -17.20
CA GLN A 61 -2.24 8.13 -18.00
C GLN A 61 -1.94 9.59 -17.69
N VAL A 62 -2.96 10.47 -17.71
CA VAL A 62 -2.81 11.90 -17.37
C VAL A 62 -2.22 12.07 -15.97
N GLU A 63 -2.70 11.33 -14.97
CA GLU A 63 -2.14 11.37 -13.62
C GLU A 63 -0.73 10.76 -13.53
N LYS A 64 -0.38 9.78 -14.38
CA LYS A 64 0.97 9.20 -14.45
C LYS A 64 1.98 10.20 -15.00
N GLU A 65 1.66 10.84 -16.13
CA GLU A 65 2.56 11.78 -16.81
C GLU A 65 2.67 13.14 -16.05
N ASP A 66 1.60 13.60 -15.38
CA ASP A 66 1.63 14.77 -14.47
C ASP A 66 2.30 14.45 -13.10
N GLY A 67 2.77 13.21 -12.90
CA GLY A 67 3.51 12.78 -11.70
C GLY A 67 2.67 12.39 -10.48
N ASN A 68 1.34 12.44 -10.55
CA ASN A 68 0.38 12.07 -9.51
C ASN A 68 0.18 10.54 -9.44
N LEU A 69 1.26 9.82 -9.19
CA LEU A 69 1.31 8.36 -9.29
C LEU A 69 0.32 7.62 -8.37
N LYS A 70 -0.09 8.20 -7.23
CA LYS A 70 -1.06 7.56 -6.31
C LYS A 70 -2.48 7.60 -6.88
N GLU A 71 -2.82 8.71 -7.51
CA GLU A 71 -4.06 8.98 -8.21
C GLU A 71 -4.12 8.10 -9.46
N ALA A 72 -3.01 8.00 -10.21
CA ALA A 72 -2.85 7.03 -11.30
C ALA A 72 -3.07 5.58 -10.82
N GLU A 73 -2.47 5.15 -9.69
CA GLU A 73 -2.68 3.80 -9.11
C GLU A 73 -4.15 3.54 -8.72
N LYS A 74 -4.90 4.59 -8.33
CA LYS A 74 -6.33 4.50 -8.01
C LYS A 74 -7.16 4.33 -9.28
N GLU A 75 -7.00 5.21 -10.27
CA GLU A 75 -7.84 5.21 -11.47
C GLU A 75 -7.56 4.00 -12.36
N ILE A 76 -6.30 3.56 -12.50
CA ILE A 76 -5.97 2.37 -13.30
C ILE A 76 -6.53 1.08 -12.68
N LYS A 77 -6.59 0.97 -11.35
CA LYS A 77 -7.25 -0.16 -10.67
C LYS A 77 -8.76 -0.15 -10.89
N HIS A 78 -9.35 1.04 -10.98
CA HIS A 78 -10.77 1.16 -11.27
C HIS A 78 -11.05 0.80 -12.74
N ALA A 79 -10.23 1.23 -13.70
CA ALA A 79 -10.32 0.76 -15.08
C ALA A 79 -10.23 -0.78 -15.17
N LEU A 80 -9.24 -1.39 -14.50
CA LEU A 80 -9.03 -2.84 -14.42
C LEU A 80 -10.14 -3.63 -13.69
N LYS A 81 -11.07 -2.96 -13.01
CA LYS A 81 -12.27 -3.60 -12.42
C LYS A 81 -13.37 -3.81 -13.47
N TYR A 82 -13.45 -2.94 -14.49
CA TYR A 82 -14.49 -2.97 -15.53
C TYR A 82 -13.98 -3.50 -16.88
N SER A 83 -12.68 -3.38 -17.17
CA SER A 83 -11.98 -4.12 -18.23
C SER A 83 -10.80 -4.88 -17.60
N PRO A 84 -11.05 -6.08 -17.03
CA PRO A 84 -10.01 -6.86 -16.37
C PRO A 84 -9.01 -7.50 -17.33
N ASP A 85 -9.34 -7.54 -18.62
CA ASP A 85 -8.63 -8.07 -19.77
C ASP A 85 -7.66 -7.07 -20.44
N ASN A 86 -7.71 -5.78 -20.06
CA ASN A 86 -6.82 -4.76 -20.60
C ASN A 86 -5.37 -4.96 -20.11
N ILE A 87 -4.56 -5.62 -20.95
CA ILE A 87 -3.13 -5.86 -20.74
C ILE A 87 -2.33 -4.57 -20.54
N GLN A 88 -2.63 -3.49 -21.28
CA GLN A 88 -1.93 -2.22 -21.16
C GLN A 88 -2.17 -1.58 -19.79
N ALA A 89 -3.40 -1.66 -19.28
CA ALA A 89 -3.73 -1.20 -17.93
C ALA A 89 -3.06 -2.07 -16.85
N ALA A 90 -2.94 -3.38 -17.06
CA ALA A 90 -2.25 -4.28 -16.15
C ALA A 90 -0.74 -4.00 -16.08
N ILE A 91 -0.09 -3.76 -17.22
CA ILE A 91 1.33 -3.36 -17.30
C ILE A 91 1.55 -2.00 -16.64
N MET A 92 0.73 -0.99 -16.98
CA MET A 92 0.82 0.35 -16.40
C MET A 92 0.64 0.34 -14.87
N LEU A 93 -0.26 -0.49 -14.34
CA LEU A 93 -0.39 -0.69 -12.90
C LEU A 93 0.90 -1.24 -12.28
N CYS A 94 1.62 -2.14 -12.95
CA CYS A 94 2.90 -2.68 -12.49
C CYS A 94 4.01 -1.61 -12.52
N GLU A 95 4.07 -0.78 -13.57
CA GLU A 95 4.98 0.36 -13.68
C GLU A 95 4.77 1.35 -12.52
N ILE A 96 3.53 1.84 -12.35
CA ILE A 96 3.15 2.80 -11.31
C ILE A 96 3.48 2.26 -9.92
N GLN A 97 3.16 0.98 -9.64
CA GLN A 97 3.48 0.35 -8.37
C GLN A 97 4.99 0.22 -8.12
N THR A 98 5.79 0.02 -9.18
CA THR A 98 7.25 -0.07 -9.11
C THR A 98 7.85 1.29 -8.77
N VAL A 99 7.44 2.37 -9.44
CA VAL A 99 7.91 3.73 -9.15
C VAL A 99 7.45 4.20 -7.76
N LEU A 100 6.25 3.82 -7.32
CA LEU A 100 5.75 4.06 -5.96
C LEU A 100 6.42 3.21 -4.86
N GLY A 101 7.33 2.29 -5.20
CA GLY A 101 7.99 1.41 -4.24
C GLY A 101 7.01 0.55 -3.43
N ARG A 102 5.91 0.07 -4.05
CA ARG A 102 4.95 -0.81 -3.38
C ARG A 102 5.61 -2.16 -3.03
N SER A 103 5.03 -2.88 -2.07
CA SER A 103 5.65 -4.12 -1.56
C SER A 103 5.81 -5.18 -2.66
N PRO A 104 6.91 -5.97 -2.67
CA PRO A 104 7.11 -7.04 -3.66
C PRO A 104 5.93 -8.01 -3.76
N SER A 105 5.23 -8.26 -2.64
CA SER A 105 4.00 -9.05 -2.61
C SER A 105 2.86 -8.48 -3.44
N ARG A 106 2.69 -7.15 -3.48
CA ARG A 106 1.66 -6.49 -4.29
C ARG A 106 2.03 -6.51 -5.77
N LEU A 107 3.29 -6.17 -6.08
CA LEU A 107 3.81 -6.24 -7.45
C LEU A 107 3.68 -7.66 -7.99
N LEU A 108 4.00 -8.69 -7.20
CA LEU A 108 3.84 -10.10 -7.59
C LEU A 108 2.40 -10.43 -8.00
N THR A 109 1.39 -9.92 -7.29
CA THR A 109 -0.02 -10.10 -7.67
C THR A 109 -0.35 -9.38 -8.99
N SER A 110 0.15 -8.18 -9.21
CA SER A 110 -0.09 -7.44 -10.45
C SER A 110 0.65 -8.04 -11.66
N TRP A 111 1.91 -8.46 -11.49
CA TRP A 111 2.69 -9.15 -12.53
C TRP A 111 2.14 -10.53 -12.87
N LYS A 112 1.57 -11.26 -11.90
CA LYS A 112 0.85 -12.52 -12.20
C LYS A 112 -0.36 -12.27 -13.10
N LYS A 113 -1.15 -11.22 -12.83
CA LYS A 113 -2.25 -10.82 -13.73
C LYS A 113 -1.76 -10.43 -15.14
N VAL A 114 -0.60 -9.78 -15.26
CA VAL A 114 0.02 -9.51 -16.58
C VAL A 114 0.38 -10.82 -17.29
N LEU A 115 0.97 -11.79 -16.59
CA LEU A 115 1.34 -13.09 -17.16
C LEU A 115 0.12 -13.97 -17.51
N ASP A 116 -0.98 -13.86 -16.76
CA ASP A 116 -2.25 -14.56 -17.03
C ASP A 116 -2.90 -14.04 -18.33
N LEU A 117 -2.75 -12.74 -18.63
CA LEU A 117 -3.26 -12.10 -19.85
C LEU A 117 -2.30 -12.25 -21.05
N ASP A 118 -0.99 -12.18 -20.81
CA ASP A 118 0.07 -12.35 -21.79
C ASP A 118 1.14 -13.34 -21.27
N PRO A 119 0.97 -14.65 -21.53
CA PRO A 119 1.95 -15.67 -21.19
C PRO A 119 3.29 -15.53 -21.93
N SER A 120 3.40 -14.65 -22.93
CA SER A 120 4.65 -14.35 -23.61
C SER A 120 5.48 -13.27 -22.89
N ASN A 121 4.85 -12.46 -22.03
CA ASN A 121 5.45 -11.30 -21.38
C ASN A 121 6.75 -11.63 -20.60
N GLN A 122 7.88 -11.22 -21.15
CA GLN A 122 9.19 -11.55 -20.59
C GLN A 122 9.44 -10.83 -19.26
N THR A 123 9.09 -9.54 -19.16
CA THR A 123 9.26 -8.73 -17.94
C THR A 123 8.47 -9.31 -16.76
N ALA A 124 7.25 -9.81 -17.00
CA ALA A 124 6.45 -10.47 -15.97
C ALA A 124 7.13 -11.75 -15.44
N LYS A 125 7.67 -12.59 -16.33
CA LYS A 125 8.39 -13.82 -15.95
C LYS A 125 9.62 -13.52 -15.11
N GLU A 126 10.47 -12.60 -15.58
CA GLU A 126 11.70 -12.21 -14.89
C GLU A 126 11.42 -11.63 -13.50
N PHE A 127 10.38 -10.79 -13.37
CA PHE A 127 9.97 -10.25 -12.07
C PHE A 127 9.48 -11.35 -11.11
N ILE A 128 8.61 -12.26 -11.59
CA ILE A 128 8.08 -13.36 -10.77
C ILE A 128 9.20 -14.30 -10.33
N GLU A 129 10.09 -14.70 -11.25
CA GLU A 129 11.22 -15.59 -10.95
C GLU A 129 12.16 -14.98 -9.92
N LYS A 130 12.49 -13.69 -10.05
CA LYS A 130 13.31 -12.97 -9.08
C LYS A 130 12.67 -12.93 -7.68
N VAL A 131 11.38 -12.57 -7.59
CA VAL A 131 10.70 -12.49 -6.29
C VAL A 131 10.50 -13.88 -5.66
N GLU A 132 10.29 -14.93 -6.45
CA GLU A 132 10.14 -16.30 -5.92
C GLU A 132 11.48 -16.95 -5.54
N SER A 133 12.58 -16.66 -6.24
CA SER A 133 13.94 -17.09 -5.84
C SER A 133 14.42 -16.41 -4.55
N GLU A 134 14.25 -15.08 -4.42
CA GLU A 134 14.56 -14.34 -3.19
C GLU A 134 13.77 -14.85 -1.95
N ASN A 135 12.61 -15.46 -2.15
CA ASN A 135 11.83 -16.10 -1.09
C ASN A 135 12.27 -17.55 -0.83
N LYS A 136 12.70 -18.30 -1.85
CA LYS A 136 13.25 -19.66 -1.67
C LYS A 136 14.50 -19.65 -0.80
N ASP A 137 15.44 -18.74 -1.03
CA ASP A 137 16.67 -18.65 -0.21
C ASP A 137 16.38 -18.34 1.27
N LYS A 138 15.40 -17.47 1.53
CA LYS A 138 14.92 -17.18 2.90
C LYS A 138 14.26 -18.38 3.58
N THR A 139 13.71 -19.34 2.81
CA THR A 139 13.17 -20.59 3.37
C THR A 139 14.22 -21.70 3.56
N GLN A 140 15.30 -21.73 2.77
CA GLN A 140 16.37 -22.71 2.97
C GLN A 140 17.21 -22.42 4.22
N GLN A 141 17.40 -21.14 4.59
CA GLN A 141 18.07 -20.77 5.85
C GLN A 141 17.28 -21.11 7.14
N LYS A 142 16.02 -21.59 7.03
CA LYS A 142 15.19 -22.00 8.19
C LYS A 142 14.92 -23.51 8.30
N LYS A 143 15.67 -24.37 7.59
CA LYS A 143 15.55 -25.83 7.70
C LYS A 143 16.90 -26.55 7.87
N SER A 144 17.44 -26.53 9.07
CA SER A 144 18.39 -27.55 9.56
C SER A 144 17.87 -28.17 10.87
N PRO A 145 17.80 -29.52 10.99
CA PRO A 145 17.10 -30.17 12.10
C PRO A 145 18.03 -30.51 13.28
N ALA A 146 17.93 -29.76 14.37
CA ALA A 146 18.70 -30.02 15.60
C ALA A 146 17.88 -30.80 16.65
N LYS A 147 17.88 -32.14 16.56
CA LYS A 147 17.60 -33.01 17.71
C LYS A 147 18.72 -32.83 18.76
N LYS A 148 18.39 -32.55 20.02
CA LYS A 148 19.20 -33.02 21.18
C LYS A 148 18.32 -33.37 22.40
N PRO A 149 18.75 -34.34 23.25
CA PRO A 149 17.97 -34.84 24.38
C PRO A 149 18.07 -33.92 25.61
N GLY A 150 17.19 -34.15 26.60
CA GLY A 150 17.11 -33.32 27.81
C GLY A 150 17.82 -33.87 29.06
N LYS A 151 17.62 -33.14 30.17
CA LYS A 151 18.06 -33.38 31.58
C LYS A 151 19.57 -33.18 31.84
N SER A 152 20.04 -32.44 32.86
CA SER A 152 19.47 -31.68 33.98
C SER A 152 20.64 -31.11 34.81
N ALA A 153 20.38 -30.15 35.72
CA ALA A 153 21.28 -29.66 36.80
C ALA A 153 22.59 -28.94 36.35
N ALA A 154 23.17 -27.96 37.06
CA ALA A 154 22.81 -27.16 38.24
C ALA A 154 23.81 -25.97 38.36
N THR A 155 23.64 -24.86 39.09
CA THR A 155 22.50 -24.13 39.71
C THR A 155 23.06 -22.78 40.24
N THR A 156 22.19 -21.79 40.55
CA THR A 156 22.42 -20.49 41.26
C THR A 156 22.68 -19.27 40.35
N THR A 157 22.16 -18.04 40.54
CA THR A 157 21.01 -17.44 41.28
C THR A 157 20.79 -16.02 40.71
N LYS A 158 19.66 -15.28 40.80
CA LYS A 158 18.34 -15.42 41.44
C LYS A 158 17.30 -14.50 40.70
N LYS A 159 16.12 -15.06 40.37
CA LYS A 159 14.72 -14.53 40.45
C LYS A 159 14.35 -13.04 40.19
N PRO A 160 13.10 -12.74 39.74
CA PRO A 160 12.19 -13.56 38.91
C PRO A 160 11.41 -12.80 37.80
N SER A 161 11.23 -13.48 36.67
CA SER A 161 10.07 -13.46 35.74
C SER A 161 8.96 -12.40 35.85
N GLU A 162 8.57 -11.84 34.72
CA GLU A 162 7.32 -12.29 34.07
C GLU A 162 7.38 -12.22 32.54
N SER A 163 6.48 -12.95 31.89
CA SER A 163 6.57 -13.33 30.47
C SER A 163 5.93 -12.31 29.52
N GLY A 164 6.67 -11.93 28.48
CA GLY A 164 6.13 -11.27 27.29
C GLY A 164 7.18 -11.31 26.19
N GLU A 165 6.79 -11.71 24.98
CA GLU A 165 7.69 -11.64 23.82
C GLU A 165 8.09 -10.18 23.60
N SER A 166 9.40 -9.90 23.63
CA SER A 166 9.92 -8.58 23.29
C SER A 166 9.69 -8.35 21.80
N LEU A 167 8.61 -7.64 21.48
CA LEU A 167 8.38 -7.17 20.12
C LEU A 167 9.53 -6.25 19.78
N ASN A 168 10.34 -6.63 18.80
CA ASN A 168 11.45 -5.82 18.30
C ASN A 168 10.89 -4.64 17.47
N VAL A 169 10.23 -3.71 18.17
CA VAL A 169 9.59 -2.54 17.58
C VAL A 169 10.70 -1.58 17.17
N SER A 170 10.99 -1.53 15.87
CA SER A 170 11.91 -0.54 15.33
C SER A 170 11.46 0.87 15.70
N VAL A 171 12.40 1.73 16.13
CA VAL A 171 12.19 3.16 16.47
C VAL A 171 11.34 3.89 15.43
N ARG A 172 11.42 3.51 14.15
CA ARG A 172 10.64 4.10 13.05
C ARG A 172 9.12 3.84 13.11
N LEU A 173 8.67 2.83 13.87
CA LEU A 173 7.27 2.46 14.03
C LEU A 173 6.65 2.98 15.34
N ALA A 174 7.48 3.54 16.24
CA ALA A 174 7.01 4.11 17.50
C ALA A 174 6.14 5.35 17.22
N THR A 175 4.88 5.28 17.65
CA THR A 175 3.86 6.34 17.53
C THR A 175 2.88 6.25 18.70
N PHE A 176 2.28 7.37 19.12
CA PHE A 176 1.25 7.37 20.16
C PHE A 176 0.01 6.53 19.78
N THR A 177 -0.30 6.41 18.48
CA THR A 177 -1.35 5.52 17.98
C THR A 177 -1.05 4.05 18.31
N LEU A 178 0.20 3.60 18.17
CA LEU A 178 0.63 2.25 18.54
C LEU A 178 0.51 2.02 20.06
N VAL A 179 0.92 3.00 20.88
CA VAL A 179 0.72 2.97 22.35
C VAL A 179 -0.76 2.76 22.70
N ASN A 180 -1.67 3.47 22.02
CA ASN A 180 -3.12 3.34 22.27
C ASN A 180 -3.69 1.99 21.82
N VAL A 181 -3.21 1.42 20.72
CA VAL A 181 -3.57 0.05 20.28
C VAL A 181 -3.11 -0.99 21.31
N LEU A 182 -1.86 -0.89 21.80
CA LEU A 182 -1.31 -1.80 22.81
C LEU A 182 -2.05 -1.69 24.15
N LYS A 183 -2.44 -0.47 24.58
CA LYS A 183 -3.31 -0.24 25.75
C LYS A 183 -4.64 -0.98 25.62
N ASN A 184 -5.30 -0.89 24.47
CA ASN A 184 -6.58 -1.57 24.21
C ASN A 184 -6.43 -3.10 24.14
N GLN A 185 -5.26 -3.61 23.78
CA GLN A 185 -4.92 -5.05 23.78
C GLN A 185 -4.44 -5.56 25.15
N ALA A 186 -4.42 -4.71 26.20
CA ALA A 186 -3.85 -4.99 27.51
C ALA A 186 -2.33 -5.33 27.52
N LEU A 187 -1.62 -4.97 26.45
CA LEU A 187 -0.17 -5.18 26.27
C LEU A 187 0.62 -4.01 26.91
N PHE A 188 0.37 -3.77 28.20
CA PHE A 188 0.82 -2.56 28.89
C PHE A 188 2.34 -2.41 28.95
N TYR A 189 3.09 -3.49 29.15
CA TYR A 189 4.56 -3.44 29.19
C TYR A 189 5.17 -3.05 27.83
N GLN A 190 4.59 -3.53 26.72
CA GLN A 190 4.99 -3.14 25.36
C GLN A 190 4.61 -1.68 25.08
N ALA A 191 3.48 -1.19 25.62
CA ALA A 191 3.11 0.21 25.52
C ALA A 191 4.13 1.14 26.23
N LEU A 192 4.71 0.70 27.36
CA LEU A 192 5.81 1.42 28.03
C LEU A 192 7.09 1.42 27.19
N GLU A 193 7.48 0.27 26.61
CA GLU A 193 8.65 0.16 25.72
C GLU A 193 8.53 1.11 24.51
N VAL A 194 7.35 1.21 23.89
CA VAL A 194 7.11 2.18 22.81
C VAL A 194 7.20 3.63 23.28
N LEU A 195 6.78 3.95 24.51
CA LEU A 195 6.93 5.29 25.10
C LEU A 195 8.40 5.65 25.36
N ASP A 196 9.23 4.68 25.75
CA ASP A 196 10.67 4.87 25.91
C ASP A 196 11.36 5.13 24.55
N LEU A 197 10.90 4.46 23.47
CA LEU A 197 11.37 4.74 22.10
C LEU A 197 10.92 6.11 21.58
N LEU A 198 9.73 6.59 21.97
CA LEU A 198 9.25 7.95 21.65
C LEU A 198 10.08 9.03 22.36
N GLU A 199 10.48 8.78 23.61
CA GLU A 199 11.37 9.68 24.37
C GLU A 199 12.77 9.76 23.73
N GLN A 200 13.36 8.63 23.33
CA GLN A 200 14.63 8.59 22.59
C GLN A 200 14.55 9.30 21.23
N LYS A 201 13.37 9.37 20.62
CA LYS A 201 13.11 10.04 19.34
C LYS A 201 12.94 11.57 19.51
N GLY A 202 12.76 12.08 20.73
CA GLY A 202 12.54 13.50 21.00
C GLY A 202 11.11 13.97 20.72
N GLU A 203 10.12 13.09 20.86
CA GLU A 203 8.69 13.44 20.80
C GLU A 203 8.25 14.17 22.09
N ASP A 204 7.03 14.74 22.10
CA ASP A 204 6.53 15.60 23.18
C ASP A 204 6.64 14.92 24.58
N PRO A 205 7.48 15.47 25.50
CA PRO A 205 7.75 14.85 26.79
C PRO A 205 6.57 14.91 27.75
N ASP A 206 5.69 15.91 27.65
CA ASP A 206 4.52 16.02 28.53
C ASP A 206 3.46 15.01 28.11
N MET A 207 3.26 14.82 26.80
CA MET A 207 2.42 13.74 26.26
C MET A 207 2.95 12.35 26.63
N ILE A 208 4.25 12.11 26.56
CA ILE A 208 4.87 10.83 26.98
C ILE A 208 4.62 10.56 28.47
N ARG A 209 4.73 11.58 29.33
CA ARG A 209 4.49 11.44 30.77
C ARG A 209 3.03 11.11 31.08
N LEU A 210 2.09 11.83 30.47
CA LEU A 210 0.65 11.58 30.60
C LEU A 210 0.29 10.15 30.17
N GLU A 211 0.80 9.68 29.04
CA GLU A 211 0.56 8.32 28.55
C GLU A 211 1.22 7.24 29.43
N ARG A 212 2.46 7.44 29.90
CA ARG A 212 3.13 6.53 30.85
C ARG A 212 2.32 6.35 32.13
N ASP A 213 1.77 7.43 32.68
CA ASP A 213 0.99 7.36 33.92
C ASP A 213 -0.40 6.75 33.70
N ALA A 214 -1.03 6.97 32.54
CA ALA A 214 -2.24 6.25 32.14
C ALA A 214 -2.01 4.74 32.01
N VAL A 215 -0.90 4.31 31.40
CA VAL A 215 -0.53 2.88 31.28
C VAL A 215 -0.30 2.25 32.65
N LYS A 216 0.43 2.92 33.56
CA LYS A 216 0.65 2.44 34.94
C LYS A 216 -0.66 2.32 35.74
N ALA A 217 -1.60 3.25 35.55
CA ALA A 217 -2.91 3.18 36.18
C ALA A 217 -3.74 1.98 35.68
N LEU A 218 -3.62 1.63 34.39
CA LEU A 218 -4.26 0.45 33.81
C LEU A 218 -3.66 -0.85 34.36
N ILE A 219 -2.32 -0.97 34.44
CA ILE A 219 -1.63 -2.13 35.06
C ILE A 219 -2.14 -2.37 36.48
N LYS A 220 -2.14 -1.32 37.32
CA LYS A 220 -2.64 -1.37 38.71
C LYS A 220 -4.12 -1.76 38.81
N THR A 221 -4.89 -1.54 37.75
CA THR A 221 -6.32 -1.88 37.67
C THR A 221 -6.52 -3.32 37.17
N SER A 222 -5.71 -3.82 36.24
CA SER A 222 -5.75 -5.22 35.81
C SER A 222 -5.25 -6.17 36.90
N GLU A 223 -4.17 -5.83 37.59
CA GLU A 223 -3.65 -6.62 38.72
C GLU A 223 -4.68 -6.76 39.86
N LYS A 224 -5.47 -5.71 40.10
CA LYS A 224 -6.57 -5.71 41.08
C LYS A 224 -7.80 -6.51 40.66
N LYS A 225 -7.98 -6.76 39.36
CA LYS A 225 -9.06 -7.63 38.84
C LYS A 225 -8.64 -9.11 38.74
N SER A 226 -7.36 -9.40 38.88
CA SER A 226 -6.80 -10.76 38.79
C SER A 226 -6.56 -11.41 40.17
N LYS A 227 -7.11 -10.83 41.24
CA LYS A 227 -7.08 -11.31 42.63
C LYS A 227 -8.50 -11.35 43.19
#